data_AF-A0AAN8FNF0-F1
#
_entry.id   AF-A0AAN8FNF0-F1
#
_cell.length_a   1.000
_cell.length_b   1.000
_cell.length_c   1.000
_cell.angle_alpha   90.00
_cell.angle_beta   90.00
_cell.angle_gamma   90.00
#
_symmetry.space_group_name_H-M   'P 1'
#
loop_
_entity.id
_entity.type
_entity.pdbx_description
1 polymer ?
#
loop_
_entity_poly.entity_id
_entity_poly.type
_entity_poly.pdbx_seq_one_letter_code
_entity_poly.pdbx_strand_id
1 'polypeptide(L)' 'MAEKKKAHDDTWSNQQVHTNFPQNAVRVIGQPNSYVALWYHHGKPIMGKAWNDSGVVQRSIQWLKQRQIRLQITRN' A
#
# COMPACT_ATOMS: atom_id res chain seq x y z
N MET A 1 10.58 -3.51 34.60
CA MET A 1 9.51 -4.20 33.83
C MET A 1 9.32 -3.44 32.53
N ALA A 2 9.78 -3.96 31.39
CA ALA A 2 9.62 -3.28 30.10
C ALA A 2 8.17 -3.46 29.62
N GLU A 3 7.44 -2.35 29.46
CA GLU A 3 6.09 -2.34 28.92
C GLU A 3 6.13 -2.86 27.47
N LYS A 4 5.62 -4.07 27.24
CA LYS A 4 5.44 -4.60 25.89
C LYS A 4 4.44 -3.70 25.16
N LYS A 5 4.93 -2.73 24.39
CA LYS A 5 4.11 -2.00 23.41
C LYS A 5 3.33 -3.02 22.60
N LYS A 6 2.00 -3.05 22.77
CA LYS A 6 1.12 -3.87 21.92
C LYS A 6 1.41 -3.48 20.48
N ALA A 7 1.82 -4.46 19.67
CA ALA A 7 1.98 -4.26 18.23
C ALA A 7 0.67 -3.63 17.71
N HIS A 8 0.77 -2.44 17.14
CA HIS A 8 -0.39 -1.77 16.56
C HIS A 8 -0.75 -2.49 15.27
N ASP A 9 -2.04 -2.76 15.07
CA ASP A 9 -2.52 -3.35 13.82
C ASP A 9 -2.17 -2.45 12.62
N ASP A 10 -1.70 -3.08 11.54
CA ASP A 10 -1.43 -2.39 10.29
C ASP A 10 -2.71 -1.73 9.75
N THR A 11 -2.60 -0.44 9.42
CA THR A 11 -3.71 0.31 8.83
C THR A 11 -3.59 0.32 7.31
N TRP A 12 -4.66 -0.08 6.63
CA TRP A 12 -4.73 -0.20 5.17
C TRP A 12 -5.80 0.72 4.61
N SER A 13 -5.43 1.58 3.65
CA SER A 13 -6.37 2.46 2.95
C SER A 13 -6.75 1.88 1.60
N ASN A 14 -8.05 1.76 1.32
CA ASN A 14 -8.55 1.31 0.02
C ASN A 14 -8.36 2.44 -0.99
N GLN A 15 -7.58 2.19 -2.05
CA GLN A 15 -7.26 3.16 -3.09
C GLN A 15 -7.54 2.56 -4.46
N GLN A 16 -8.12 3.35 -5.36
CA GLN A 16 -8.30 2.93 -6.74
C GLN A 16 -7.00 3.18 -7.51
N VAL A 17 -6.67 2.29 -8.44
CA VAL A 17 -5.57 2.54 -9.38
C VAL A 17 -5.97 3.73 -10.25
N HIS A 18 -5.04 4.65 -10.52
CA HIS A 18 -5.30 5.93 -11.20
C HIS A 18 -6.05 7.01 -10.40
N THR A 19 -6.11 6.90 -9.08
CA THR A 19 -6.56 8.02 -8.22
C THR A 19 -5.39 8.64 -7.45
N ASN A 20 -5.66 9.75 -6.77
CA ASN A 20 -4.68 10.45 -5.94
C ASN A 20 -4.02 9.52 -4.92
N PHE A 21 -2.71 9.68 -4.78
CA PHE A 21 -1.91 8.94 -3.81
C PHE A 21 -2.16 9.45 -2.37
N PRO A 22 -2.42 8.58 -1.38
CA PRO A 22 -2.61 9.01 0.00
C PRO A 22 -1.31 9.55 0.61
N GLN A 23 -1.41 10.64 1.35
CA GLN A 23 -0.25 11.39 1.85
C GLN A 23 0.54 10.66 2.95
N ASN A 24 -0.13 9.80 3.72
CA ASN A 24 0.43 9.02 4.83
C ASN A 24 0.80 7.58 4.43
N ALA A 25 1.02 7.33 3.16
CA ALA A 25 1.43 6.01 2.67
C ALA A 25 2.83 5.62 3.15
N VAL A 26 2.96 4.37 3.59
CA VAL A 26 4.22 3.79 4.03
C VAL A 26 5.15 3.57 2.83
N ARG A 27 6.33 4.19 2.89
CA ARG A 27 7.39 4.03 1.89
C ARG A 27 8.24 2.79 2.18
N VAL A 28 8.71 2.16 1.12
CA VAL A 28 9.71 1.08 1.20
C VAL A 28 11.05 1.70 1.56
N ILE A 29 11.70 1.15 2.59
CA ILE A 29 13.01 1.61 3.05
C ILE A 29 14.01 1.52 1.88
N GLY A 30 14.73 2.61 1.63
CA GLY A 30 15.72 2.71 0.55
C GLY A 30 15.15 3.00 -0.84
N GLN A 31 13.83 3.15 -1.01
CA GLN A 31 13.21 3.49 -2.29
C GLN A 31 12.31 4.74 -2.16
N PRO A 32 12.69 5.88 -2.75
CA PRO A 32 12.01 7.16 -2.51
C PRO A 32 10.59 7.22 -3.06
N ASN A 33 10.27 6.42 -4.08
CA ASN A 33 8.97 6.40 -4.75
C ASN A 33 8.40 4.98 -4.84
N SER A 34 8.47 4.22 -3.75
CA SER A 34 7.87 2.89 -3.68
C SER A 34 7.15 2.73 -2.36
N TYR A 35 5.96 2.16 -2.44
CA TYR A 35 5.04 2.02 -1.34
C TYR A 35 4.50 0.60 -1.28
N VAL A 36 4.20 0.14 -0.07
CA VAL A 36 3.65 -1.20 0.15
C VAL A 36 2.18 -1.22 -0.28
N ALA A 37 1.87 -2.10 -1.23
CA ALA A 37 0.53 -2.30 -1.75
C ALA A 37 0.07 -3.73 -1.51
N LEU A 38 -1.21 -3.89 -1.22
CA LEU A 38 -1.89 -5.16 -1.04
C LEU A 38 -3.12 -5.18 -1.95
N TRP A 39 -3.35 -6.28 -2.65
CA TRP A 39 -4.58 -6.46 -3.41
C TRP A 39 -5.12 -7.87 -3.25
N TYR A 40 -6.39 -8.08 -3.60
CA TYR A 40 -7.05 -9.36 -3.44
C TYR A 40 -7.38 -9.95 -4.80
N HIS A 41 -6.94 -11.18 -5.07
CA HIS A 41 -7.33 -11.92 -6.27
C HIS A 41 -8.02 -13.23 -5.86
N HIS A 42 -9.28 -13.40 -6.25
CA HIS A 42 -10.09 -14.58 -5.90
C HIS A 42 -10.05 -14.89 -4.38
N GLY A 43 -10.15 -13.86 -3.55
CA GLY A 43 -10.08 -13.98 -2.09
C GLY A 43 -8.68 -14.17 -1.50
N LYS A 44 -7.64 -14.34 -2.33
CA LYS A 44 -6.25 -14.47 -1.86
C LYS A 44 -5.58 -13.09 -1.77
N PRO A 45 -4.99 -12.73 -0.62
CA PRO A 45 -4.19 -11.52 -0.49
C PRO A 45 -2.88 -11.68 -1.26
N ILE A 46 -2.54 -10.68 -2.06
CA ILE A 46 -1.29 -10.61 -2.82
C ILE A 46 -0.62 -9.29 -2.47
N MET A 47 0.60 -9.36 -1.97
CA MET A 47 1.43 -8.21 -1.69
C MET A 47 2.22 -7.80 -2.93
N GLY A 48 2.45 -6.50 -3.08
CA GLY A 48 3.33 -5.95 -4.08
C GLY A 48 3.71 -4.51 -3.78
N LYS A 49 4.19 -3.83 -4.80
CA LYS A 49 4.60 -2.43 -4.71
C LYS A 49 3.73 -1.55 -5.58
N ALA A 50 3.42 -0.36 -5.05
CA ALA A 50 2.91 0.75 -5.81
C ALA A 50 3.96 1.87 -5.86
N TRP A 51 3.90 2.69 -6.90
CA TRP A 51 4.68 3.92 -7.01
C TRP A 51 3.75 5.06 -7.41
N ASN A 52 4.14 6.28 -7.09
CA ASN A 52 3.45 7.47 -7.53
C ASN A 52 4.07 7.92 -8.86
N ASP A 53 3.31 7.90 -9.94
CA ASP A 53 3.72 8.46 -11.22
C ASP A 53 2.86 9.69 -11.52
N SER A 54 3.41 10.89 -11.36
CA SER A 54 2.74 12.16 -11.63
C SER A 54 1.40 12.38 -10.89
N GLY A 55 1.28 11.89 -9.65
CA GLY A 55 0.07 12.00 -8.81
C GLY A 55 -0.85 10.79 -8.89
N VAL A 56 -0.56 9.85 -9.80
CA VAL A 56 -1.34 8.64 -10.04
C VAL A 56 -0.67 7.45 -9.38
N VAL A 57 -1.45 6.70 -8.59
CA VAL A 57 -1.05 5.38 -8.08
C VAL A 57 -0.86 4.42 -9.27
N GLN A 58 0.38 4.02 -9.51
CA GLN A 58 0.73 2.93 -10.42
C GLN A 58 1.24 1.71 -9.64
N ARG A 59 1.15 0.52 -10.25
CA ARG A 59 1.51 -0.75 -9.62
C ARG A 59 2.21 -1.69 -10.60
N SER A 60 3.04 -2.61 -10.10
CA SER A 60 3.66 -3.63 -10.93
C SER A 60 2.61 -4.66 -11.33
N ILE A 61 2.00 -4.45 -12.49
CA ILE A 61 1.04 -5.37 -13.09
C ILE A 61 1.84 -6.44 -13.81
N GLN A 62 2.16 -7.54 -13.14
CA GLN A 62 2.65 -8.72 -13.88
C GLN A 62 1.47 -9.56 -14.41
N TRP A 63 0.30 -9.60 -13.75
CA TRP A 63 -0.74 -10.60 -14.13
C TRP A 63 -2.22 -10.25 -13.86
N LEU A 64 -2.58 -9.05 -13.38
CA LEU A 64 -3.96 -8.80 -12.89
C LEU A 64 -4.59 -7.51 -13.42
N LYS A 65 -5.82 -7.59 -13.97
CA LYS A 65 -6.74 -6.44 -14.16
C LYS A 65 -7.50 -6.20 -12.86
N GLN A 66 -6.90 -5.51 -11.88
CA GLN A 66 -7.62 -5.09 -10.68
C GLN A 66 -7.61 -3.58 -10.57
N ARG A 67 -8.80 -3.01 -10.35
CA ARG A 67 -9.01 -1.56 -10.22
C ARG A 67 -8.77 -1.05 -8.81
N GLN A 68 -8.76 -1.92 -7.80
CA GLN A 68 -8.59 -1.53 -6.39
C GLN A 68 -7.37 -2.19 -5.77
N ILE A 69 -6.63 -1.41 -5.01
CA ILE A 69 -5.51 -1.83 -4.16
C ILE A 69 -5.68 -1.24 -2.77
N ARG A 70 -4.94 -1.76 -1.80
CA ARG A 70 -4.83 -1.23 -0.44
C ARG A 70 -3.41 -0.76 -0.23
N LEU A 71 -3.23 0.49 0.14
CA LEU A 71 -1.92 1.02 0.53
C LEU A 71 -1.80 1.00 2.04
N GLN A 72 -0.67 0.53 2.55
CA GLN A 72 -0.38 0.62 3.97
C GLN A 72 -0.17 2.09 4.32
N ILE A 73 -0.85 2.56 5.35
CA ILE A 73 -0.77 3.94 5.83
C ILE A 73 -0.36 3.97 7.30
N THR A 74 0.43 4.96 7.70
CA THR A 74 0.67 5.24 9.12
C THR A 74 -0.52 6.02 9.68
N ARG A 75 -0.98 5.66 10.88
CA ARG A 75 -1.86 6.55 11.65
C ARG A 75 -1.03 7.76 12.07
N ASN A 76 -1.61 8.94 11.87
CA ASN A 76 -1.05 10.20 12.35
C ASN A 76 -1.17 10.28 13.87
#